data_AF-A0A1A5IDJ1-F1
#
_entry.id   AF-A0A1A5IDJ1-F1
#
_cell.length_a   1.000
_cell.length_b   1.000
_cell.length_c   1.000
_cell.angle_alpha   90.00
_cell.angle_beta   90.00
_cell.angle_gamma   90.00
#
_symmetry.space_group_name_H-M   'P 1'
#
loop_
_entity.id
_entity.type
_entity.pdbx_description
1 polymer ?
#
loop_
_entity_poly.entity_id
_entity_poly.type
_entity_poly.pdbx_seq_one_letter_code
_entity_poly.pdbx_strand_id
1 'polypeptide(L)' 'MFAPSRYISRCPYKGISNYYHVTTPKKRHENLVWYYPEPVHEAERIKGLVCFHRELADKILVDGVEIPKEATAASDGYF' A
#
# COMPACT_ATOMS: atom_id res chain seq x y z
N MET A 1 -5.19 9.98 -7.61
CA MET A 1 -5.33 9.03 -8.73
C MET A 1 -4.23 7.98 -8.65
N PHE A 2 -4.54 6.72 -8.95
CA PHE A 2 -3.55 5.64 -8.99
C PHE A 2 -2.80 5.65 -10.32
N ALA A 3 -1.48 5.47 -10.26
CA ALA A 3 -0.62 5.27 -11.41
C ALA A 3 0.20 3.99 -11.22
N PRO A 4 0.39 3.15 -12.25
CA PRO A 4 1.10 1.88 -12.11
C PRO A 4 2.55 2.09 -11.67
N SER A 5 3.02 1.27 -10.73
CA SER A 5 4.44 1.17 -10.37
C SER A 5 5.06 -0.10 -10.96
N ARG A 6 6.37 -0.07 -11.19
CA ARG A 6 7.16 -1.26 -11.53
C ARG A 6 7.69 -1.99 -10.30
N TYR A 7 7.54 -1.40 -9.11
CA TYR A 7 7.98 -2.00 -7.87
C TYR A 7 7.09 -3.20 -7.51
N ILE A 8 7.74 -4.29 -7.13
CA ILE A 8 7.10 -5.50 -6.62
C ILE A 8 7.85 -5.96 -5.37
N SER A 9 7.12 -6.56 -4.44
CA SER A 9 7.71 -7.21 -3.27
C SER A 9 7.16 -8.62 -3.14
N ARG A 10 7.88 -9.50 -2.45
CA ARG A 10 7.46 -10.89 -2.26
C ARG A 10 7.26 -11.15 -0.78
N CYS A 11 6.04 -11.54 -0.43
CA CYS A 11 5.70 -12.01 0.91
C CYS A 11 5.59 -13.54 0.89
N PRO A 12 6.30 -14.26 1.79
CA PRO A 12 6.21 -15.72 1.85
C PRO A 12 4.79 -16.24 2.14
N TYR A 13 3.95 -15.42 2.80
CA TYR A 13 2.60 -15.81 3.23
C TYR A 13 1.48 -15.33 2.31
N LYS A 14 1.75 -14.38 1.41
CA LYS A 14 0.70 -13.71 0.61
C LYS A 14 0.97 -13.75 -0.89
N GLY A 15 2.20 -14.03 -1.31
CA GLY A 15 2.60 -14.05 -2.72
C GLY A 15 3.30 -12.76 -3.16
N ILE A 16 3.16 -12.42 -4.44
CA ILE A 16 3.77 -11.23 -5.05
C ILE A 16 2.82 -10.04 -4.89
N SER A 17 3.34 -8.96 -4.32
CA SER A 17 2.63 -7.69 -4.18
C SER A 17 3.03 -6.76 -5.31
N ASN A 18 2.03 -6.14 -5.93
CA ASN A 18 2.19 -5.08 -6.91
C ASN A 18 1.82 -3.74 -6.27
N TYR A 19 2.34 -2.64 -6.83
CA TYR A 19 2.19 -1.32 -6.24
C TYR A 19 1.62 -0.29 -7.22
N TYR A 20 0.97 0.73 -6.65
CA TYR A 20 0.59 1.95 -7.34
C TYR A 20 1.27 3.16 -6.68
N HIS A 21 1.67 4.12 -7.51
CA HIS A 21 1.89 5.48 -7.07
C HIS A 21 0.53 6.16 -6.88
N VAL A 22 0.46 7.12 -5.95
CA VAL A 22 -0.71 7.96 -5.78
C VAL A 22 -0.35 9.39 -6.10
N THR A 23 -0.97 9.93 -7.14
CA THR A 23 -0.81 11.33 -7.52
C THR A 23 -1.97 12.14 -6.96
N THR A 24 -1.64 13.15 -6.16
CA THR A 24 -2.55 14.21 -5.70
C THR A 24 -2.19 15.52 -6.39
N PRO A 25 -3.04 16.56 -6.36
CA PRO A 25 -2.67 17.89 -6.88
C PRO A 25 -1.43 18.49 -6.21
N LYS A 26 -1.11 18.07 -4.98
CA LYS A 26 0.01 18.62 -4.20
C LYS A 26 1.30 17.82 -4.37
N LYS A 27 1.21 16.50 -4.52
CA LYS A 27 2.35 15.58 -4.44
C LYS A 27 2.06 14.24 -5.09
N ARG A 28 3.11 13.63 -5.65
CA ARG A 28 3.15 12.21 -6.00
C ARG A 28 3.74 11.41 -4.83
N HIS A 29 3.01 10.40 -4.39
CA HIS A 29 3.46 9.45 -3.37
C HIS A 29 3.88 8.17 -4.09
N GLU A 30 5.16 7.83 -3.97
CA GLU A 30 5.74 6.63 -4.58
C GLU A 30 5.30 5.39 -3.80
N ASN A 31 4.87 4.34 -4.52
CA ASN A 31 4.53 3.02 -3.96
C ASN A 31 3.59 3.06 -2.73
N LEU A 32 2.70 4.06 -2.63
CA LEU A 32 1.85 4.26 -1.44
C LEU A 32 0.80 3.15 -1.27
N VAL A 33 0.38 2.54 -2.38
CA VAL A 33 -0.67 1.53 -2.40
C VAL A 33 -0.10 0.23 -2.89
N TRP A 34 -0.44 -0.87 -2.24
CA TRP A 34 -0.09 -2.22 -2.67
C TRP A 34 -1.30 -3.12 -2.74
N TYR A 35 -1.19 -4.18 -3.54
CA TYR A 35 -2.23 -5.18 -3.73
C TYR A 35 -1.63 -6.49 -4.22
N TYR A 36 -2.37 -7.58 -4.04
CA TYR A 36 -1.98 -8.89 -4.53
C TYR A 36 -2.86 -9.27 -5.73
N PRO A 37 -2.34 -9.21 -6.97
CA PRO A 37 -3.11 -9.64 -8.14
C PRO A 37 -3.33 -11.15 -8.15
N GLU A 38 -2.32 -11.92 -7.76
CA GLU A 38 -2.36 -13.38 -7.69
C GLU A 38 -1.79 -13.82 -6.33
N PRO A 39 -2.57 -13.71 -5.23
CA PRO A 39 -2.14 -14.18 -3.92
C PRO A 39 -2.06 -15.71 -3.86
N VAL A 40 -1.39 -16.24 -2.83
CA VAL A 40 -1.45 -17.67 -2.52
C VAL A 40 -2.85 -18.12 -2.12
N HIS A 41 -3.14 -19.42 -2.19
CA HIS A 41 -4.47 -19.99 -1.96
C HIS A 41 -5.05 -19.58 -0.59
N GLU A 42 -4.24 -19.63 0.46
CA GLU A 42 -4.62 -19.25 1.82
C GLU A 42 -5.00 -17.77 1.96
N ALA A 43 -4.56 -16.93 1.02
CA ALA A 43 -4.78 -15.50 0.98
C ALA A 43 -5.71 -15.06 -0.19
N GLU A 44 -6.42 -15.98 -0.84
CA GLU A 44 -7.31 -15.66 -1.98
C GLU A 44 -8.34 -14.57 -1.67
N ARG A 45 -8.80 -14.49 -0.42
CA ARG A 45 -9.78 -13.49 0.03
C ARG A 45 -9.32 -12.04 -0.16
N ILE A 46 -8.02 -11.78 -0.30
CA ILE A 46 -7.48 -10.43 -0.51
C ILE A 46 -7.13 -10.14 -1.98
N LYS A 47 -7.44 -11.05 -2.92
CA LYS A 47 -7.15 -10.89 -4.34
C LYS A 47 -7.77 -9.60 -4.88
N GLY A 48 -6.94 -8.75 -5.48
CA GLY A 48 -7.36 -7.47 -6.06
C GLY A 48 -7.74 -6.37 -5.06
N LEU A 49 -7.73 -6.66 -3.75
CA LEU A 49 -7.93 -5.63 -2.73
C LEU A 49 -6.68 -4.78 -2.59
N VAL A 50 -6.88 -3.48 -2.36
CA VAL A 50 -5.81 -2.50 -2.18
C VAL A 50 -5.60 -2.16 -0.72
N CYS A 51 -4.35 -1.89 -0.34
CA CYS A 51 -3.99 -1.42 0.99
C CYS A 51 -3.05 -0.22 0.88
N PHE A 52 -3.04 0.63 1.91
CA PHE A 52 -2.34 1.91 1.92
C PHE A 52 -1.29 1.95 3.03
N HIS A 53 -0.11 2.51 2.73
CA HIS A 53 0.95 2.63 3.74
C HIS A 53 0.56 3.75 4.69
N ARG A 54 0.23 3.38 5.93
CA ARG A 54 -0.24 4.31 6.97
C ARG A 54 0.81 5.34 7.32
N GLU A 55 2.05 4.91 7.31
CA GLU A 55 3.26 5.66 7.59
C GLU A 55 3.70 6.58 6.43
N LEU A 56 3.30 6.29 5.19
CA LEU A 56 3.64 7.12 4.03
C LEU A 56 2.50 8.08 3.63
N ALA A 57 1.29 7.83 4.13
CA ALA A 57 0.17 8.74 3.99
C ALA A 57 0.32 9.97 4.90
N ASP A 58 -0.26 11.10 4.46
CA ASP A 58 -0.35 12.31 5.27
C ASP A 58 -1.44 12.15 6.35
N LYS A 59 -2.61 11.64 5.95
CA LYS A 59 -3.75 11.34 6.82
C LYS A 59 -4.56 10.15 6.26
N ILE A 60 -5.08 9.33 7.16
CA ILE A 60 -6.05 8.28 6.82
C ILE A 60 -7.31 8.53 7.65
N LEU A 61 -8.46 8.62 6.98
CA LEU A 61 -9.75 8.76 7.63
C LEU A 61 -10.60 7.53 7.31
N VAL A 62 -11.13 6.88 8.34
CA VAL A 62 -12.09 5.78 8.22
C VAL A 62 -13.40 6.28 8.81
N ASP A 63 -14.45 6.33 7.97
CA ASP A 63 -15.76 6.86 8.36
C ASP A 63 -15.72 8.26 9.00
N GLY A 64 -14.79 9.10 8.50
CA GLY A 64 -14.57 10.47 8.99
C GLY A 64 -13.69 10.56 10.25
N VAL A 65 -13.29 9.43 10.84
CA VAL A 65 -12.38 9.38 11.99
C VAL A 65 -10.94 9.24 11.52
N GLU A 66 -10.08 10.17 11.91
CA GLU A 66 -8.65 10.11 11.60
C GLU A 66 -7.98 8.97 12.37
N ILE A 67 -7.28 8.10 11.65
CA ILE A 67 -6.48 7.03 12.22
C ILE A 67 -5.08 7.59 12.53
N PRO A 68 -4.55 7.43 13.77
CA PRO A 68 -3.23 7.96 14.14
C PRO A 68 -2.14 7.47 13.21
N LYS A 69 -1.09 8.26 12.97
CA LYS A 69 0.06 7.77 12.22
C LYS A 69 0.95 6.91 13.12
N GLU A 70 1.30 5.72 12.66
CA GLU A 70 2.28 4.86 13.36
C GLU A 70 3.64 4.98 12.68
N ALA A 71 4.70 5.08 13.49
CA ALA A 71 6.08 5.02 13.03
C ALA A 71 6.52 3.55 13.02
N THR A 72 7.03 3.09 11.89
CA THR A 72 7.50 1.71 11.68
C THR A 72 8.75 1.74 10.79
N ALA A 73 9.47 0.63 10.61
CA ALA A 73 10.68 0.60 9.75
C ALA A 73 10.42 1.13 8.32
N ALA A 74 9.20 0.93 7.84
CA ALA A 74 8.65 1.48 6.62
C ALA A 74 8.70 3.02 6.52
N SER A 75 8.59 3.72 7.65
CA SER A 75 8.71 5.17 7.77
C SER A 75 10.12 5.66 7.44
N ASP A 76 11.13 4.81 7.66
CA ASP A 76 12.55 5.13 7.51
C ASP A 76 13.10 4.75 6.12
N GLY A 77 12.23 4.34 5.20
CA GLY A 77 12.61 3.97 3.83
C GLY A 77 13.09 2.53 3.67
N TYR A 78 12.79 1.63 4.61
CA TYR A 78 12.98 0.18 4.41
C TYR A 78 11.91 -0.38 3.45
N PHE A 79 12.04 -0.09 2.15
CA PHE A 79 11.35 -0.77 1.05
C PHE A 79 12.20 -0.81 -0.22
#